data_AF-K1RAR7-F1
#
_entry.id   AF-K1RAR7-F1
#
_cell.length_a   1.000
_cell.length_b   1.000
_cell.length_c   1.000
_cell.angle_alpha   90.00
_cell.angle_beta   90.00
_cell.angle_gamma   90.00
#
_symmetry.space_group_name_H-M   'P 1'
#
loop_
_entity.id
_entity.type
_entity.pdbx_description
1 polymer ?
#
loop_
_entity_poly.entity_id
_entity_poly.type
_entity_poly.pdbx_seq_one_letter_code
_entity_poly.pdbx_strand_id
1 'polypeptide(L)'
;MTSQLIYNRPENPKKYMIDLLEKLQRSRATKHDYPCLFDDTNIQSVYNMLDPTNRGFITLQQYKEAMDTLGISPVNEKVEGASEDKINFDTFLSQALLVMIGLPKSK
;
A
#
# COMPACT_ATOMS: atom_id res chain seq x y z
N MET A 1 -4.17 -15.85 -6.01
CA MET A 1 -4.17 -15.90 -7.49
C MET A 1 -5.47 -16.48 -8.08
N THR A 2 -6.02 -17.57 -7.53
CA THR A 2 -7.34 -18.09 -7.95
C THR A 2 -8.49 -17.13 -7.63
N SER A 3 -8.42 -16.41 -6.51
CA SER A 3 -9.44 -15.46 -6.07
C SER A 3 -9.72 -14.32 -7.07
N GLN A 4 -8.69 -13.80 -7.76
CA GLN A 4 -8.88 -12.72 -8.74
C GLN A 4 -9.61 -13.16 -10.01
N LEU A 5 -9.42 -14.42 -10.45
CA LEU A 5 -10.17 -14.98 -11.58
C LEU A 5 -11.64 -15.20 -11.24
N ILE A 6 -11.92 -15.61 -10.00
CA ILE A 6 -13.29 -15.79 -9.50
C ILE A 6 -13.99 -14.42 -9.37
N TYR A 7 -13.27 -13.40 -8.93
CA TYR A 7 -13.80 -12.04 -8.76
C TYR A 7 -14.04 -11.31 -10.09
N ASN A 8 -13.02 -11.23 -10.97
CA ASN A 8 -13.11 -10.43 -12.20
C ASN A 8 -13.81 -11.16 -13.36
N ARG A 9 -14.01 -12.48 -13.28
CA ARG A 9 -14.56 -13.34 -14.34
C ARG A 9 -14.22 -12.88 -15.78
N PRO A 10 -12.93 -12.70 -16.09
CA PRO A 10 -12.52 -12.18 -17.38
C PRO A 10 -12.88 -13.17 -18.49
N GLU A 11 -13.27 -12.63 -19.65
CA GLU A 11 -13.64 -13.43 -20.83
C GLU A 11 -12.50 -14.37 -21.29
N ASN A 12 -11.24 -13.97 -21.05
CA ASN A 12 -10.05 -14.77 -21.33
C ASN A 12 -9.15 -14.95 -20.09
N PRO A 13 -9.42 -15.97 -19.26
CA PRO A 13 -8.70 -16.22 -18.00
C PRO A 13 -7.19 -16.36 -18.15
N LYS A 14 -6.73 -17.06 -19.20
CA LYS A 14 -5.29 -17.28 -19.44
C LYS A 14 -4.58 -15.97 -19.75
N LYS A 15 -5.14 -15.15 -20.65
CA LYS A 15 -4.54 -13.86 -21.02
C LYS A 15 -4.49 -12.92 -19.82
N TYR A 16 -5.59 -12.84 -19.07
CA TYR A 16 -5.64 -12.07 -17.82
C TYR A 16 -4.56 -12.49 -16.83
N MET A 17 -4.34 -13.80 -16.67
CA MET A 17 -3.35 -14.32 -15.75
C MET A 17 -1.91 -14.06 -16.22
N ILE A 18 -1.65 -14.10 -17.53
CA ILE A 18 -0.37 -13.71 -18.11
C ILE A 18 -0.11 -12.22 -17.88
N ASP A 19 -1.07 -11.35 -18.20
CA ASP A 19 -0.93 -9.90 -18.00
C ASP A 19 -0.70 -9.55 -16.52
N LEU A 20 -1.40 -10.23 -15.61
CA LEU A 20 -1.22 -10.07 -14.17
C LEU A 20 0.19 -10.49 -13.73
N LEU A 21 0.68 -11.64 -14.20
CA LEU A 21 2.01 -12.13 -13.88
C LEU A 21 3.11 -11.24 -14.45
N GLU A 22 2.94 -10.73 -15.67
CA GLU A 22 3.88 -9.78 -16.27
C GLU A 22 3.92 -8.46 -15.49
N LYS A 23 2.75 -7.93 -15.08
CA LYS A 23 2.67 -6.75 -14.20
C LYS A 23 3.41 -6.99 -12.88
N LEU A 24 3.21 -8.14 -12.25
CA LEU A 24 3.89 -8.53 -11.01
C LEU A 24 5.40 -8.77 -11.20
N GLN A 25 5.82 -9.23 -12.37
CA GLN A 25 7.23 -9.43 -12.67
C GLN A 25 7.94 -8.09 -12.87
N ARG A 26 7.31 -7.18 -13.63
CA ARG A 26 7.82 -5.81 -13.86
C ARG A 26 7.88 -5.01 -12.55
N SER A 27 6.89 -5.18 -11.68
CA SER A 27 6.87 -4.54 -10.36
C SER A 27 7.99 -5.01 -9.44
N ARG A 28 8.25 -6.32 -9.43
CA ARG A 28 9.30 -6.92 -8.62
C ARG A 28 10.68 -6.51 -9.10
N ALA A 29 10.86 -6.33 -10.41
CA ALA A 29 12.12 -5.87 -11.00
C ALA A 29 12.40 -4.39 -10.73
N THR A 30 11.36 -3.55 -10.65
CA THR A 30 11.50 -2.11 -10.44
C THR A 30 11.53 -1.70 -8.96
N LYS A 31 11.12 -2.55 -8.01
CA LYS A 31 10.99 -2.19 -6.56
C LYS A 31 10.10 -0.96 -6.29
N HIS A 32 9.44 -0.43 -7.31
CA HIS A 32 8.75 0.86 -7.27
C HIS A 32 7.28 0.78 -7.68
N ASP A 33 6.82 -0.37 -8.13
CA ASP A 33 5.57 -0.38 -8.90
C ASP A 33 4.75 -1.62 -8.60
N TYR A 34 4.42 -1.90 -7.33
CA TYR A 34 3.60 -3.06 -6.96
C TYR A 34 2.12 -2.81 -7.35
N PRO A 35 1.66 -3.17 -8.55
CA PRO A 35 0.54 -2.52 -9.22
C PRO A 35 -0.81 -3.10 -8.80
N CYS A 36 -0.82 -4.07 -7.88
CA CYS A 36 -2.03 -4.81 -7.50
C CYS A 36 -2.16 -5.07 -5.99
N LEU A 37 -1.12 -4.78 -5.20
CA LEU A 37 -1.18 -5.00 -3.74
C LEU A 37 -1.50 -3.70 -2.98
N PHE A 38 -1.29 -2.55 -3.61
CA PHE A 38 -1.39 -1.22 -3.01
C PHE A 38 -2.36 -0.32 -3.77
N ASP A 39 -3.47 -0.86 -4.27
CA ASP A 39 -4.58 0.01 -4.66
C ASP A 39 -5.19 0.67 -3.40
N ASP A 40 -5.91 1.78 -3.59
CA ASP A 40 -6.50 2.55 -2.48
C ASP A 40 -7.35 1.67 -1.56
N THR A 41 -8.04 0.67 -2.13
CA THR A 41 -8.86 -0.30 -1.39
C THR A 41 -8.04 -1.24 -0.51
N ASN A 42 -6.89 -1.71 -0.97
CA ASN A 42 -5.99 -2.56 -0.22
C ASN A 42 -5.26 -1.76 0.86
N ILE A 43 -4.84 -0.52 0.56
CA ILE A 43 -4.25 0.42 1.53
C ILE A 43 -5.25 0.73 2.64
N GLN A 44 -6.52 0.98 2.29
CA GLN A 44 -7.60 1.14 3.25
C GLN A 44 -7.83 -0.13 4.07
N SER A 45 -7.74 -1.30 3.45
CA SER A 45 -7.88 -2.59 4.16
C SER A 45 -6.74 -2.81 5.16
N VAL A 46 -5.50 -2.46 4.80
CA VAL A 46 -4.34 -2.52 5.71
C VAL A 46 -4.53 -1.54 6.86
N TYR A 47 -4.96 -0.31 6.59
CA TYR A 47 -5.22 0.67 7.64
C TYR A 47 -6.30 0.20 8.63
N ASN A 48 -7.42 -0.34 8.11
CA ASN A 48 -8.49 -0.89 8.93
C ASN A 48 -8.05 -2.11 9.75
N MET A 49 -7.08 -2.89 9.26
CA MET A 49 -6.49 -3.98 10.04
C MET A 49 -5.65 -3.47 11.22
N LEU A 50 -5.06 -2.27 11.10
CA LEU A 50 -4.24 -1.63 12.13
C LEU A 50 -5.05 -0.80 13.13
N ASP A 51 -6.24 -0.35 12.74
CA ASP A 51 -7.24 0.27 13.63
C ASP A 51 -8.49 -0.63 13.80
N PRO A 52 -8.37 -1.79 14.48
CA PRO A 52 -9.50 -2.70 14.70
C PRO A 52 -10.62 -2.08 15.56
N THR A 53 -10.31 -1.00 16.27
CA THR A 53 -11.24 -0.24 17.11
C THR A 53 -11.95 0.89 16.37
N ASN A 54 -11.61 1.13 15.09
CA ASN A 54 -12.17 2.18 14.25
C ASN A 54 -12.17 3.56 14.94
N ARG A 55 -11.07 3.89 15.62
CA ARG A 55 -10.85 5.20 16.27
C ARG A 55 -10.57 6.31 15.26
N GLY A 56 -10.22 5.95 14.02
CA GLY A 56 -9.83 6.86 12.94
C GLY A 56 -8.37 7.30 13.01
N PHE A 57 -7.55 6.65 13.85
CA PHE A 57 -6.12 6.92 13.97
C PHE A 57 -5.33 5.67 14.38
N ILE A 58 -4.07 5.59 13.93
CA ILE A 58 -3.10 4.57 14.33
C ILE A 58 -1.90 5.24 15.01
N THR A 59 -1.18 4.49 15.85
CA THR A 59 0.04 5.01 16.51
C THR A 59 1.23 5.07 15.55
N LEU A 60 2.26 5.84 15.90
CA LEU A 60 3.47 5.93 15.08
C LEU A 60 4.18 4.58 14.93
N GLN A 61 4.12 3.73 15.95
CA GLN A 61 4.66 2.36 15.87
C GLN A 61 3.89 1.52 14.85
N GLN A 62 2.56 1.53 14.90
CA GLN A 62 1.73 0.79 13.94
C GLN A 62 1.93 1.29 12.51
N TYR A 63 2.07 2.60 12.33
CA TYR A 63 2.43 3.20 11.04
C TYR A 63 3.78 2.69 10.52
N LYS A 64 4.82 2.64 11.36
CA LYS A 64 6.14 2.13 10.96
C LYS A 64 6.07 0.65 10.54
N GLU A 65 5.43 -0.18 11.35
CA GLU A 65 5.27 -1.62 11.06
C GLU A 65 4.45 -1.85 9.78
N ALA A 66 3.41 -1.05 9.57
CA ALA A 66 2.62 -1.08 8.36
C ALA A 66 3.46 -0.72 7.13
N MET A 67 4.14 0.42 7.17
CA MET A 67 4.99 0.86 6.06
C MET A 67 6.10 -0.16 5.74
N ASP A 68 6.71 -0.78 6.75
CA ASP A 68 7.69 -1.85 6.54
C ASP A 68 7.06 -3.11 5.91
N THR A 69 5.84 -3.48 6.34
CA THR A 69 5.05 -4.55 5.71
C THR A 69 4.70 -4.23 4.26
N LEU A 70 4.49 -2.94 3.96
CA LEU A 70 4.29 -2.43 2.60
C LEU A 70 5.60 -2.36 1.80
N GLY A 71 6.75 -2.67 2.39
CA GLY A 71 8.08 -2.60 1.76
C GLY A 71 8.61 -1.17 1.62
N ILE A 72 8.02 -0.21 2.33
CA ILE A 72 8.36 1.21 2.32
C ILE A 72 9.37 1.45 3.43
N SER A 73 10.66 1.46 3.08
CA SER A 73 11.77 1.76 4.00
C SER A 73 12.84 2.59 3.27
N PRO A 74 13.36 3.70 3.87
CA PRO A 74 13.08 4.20 5.23
C PRO A 74 11.76 4.99 5.33
N VAL A 75 11.07 4.81 6.46
CA VAL A 75 9.79 5.48 6.76
C VAL A 75 10.02 6.93 7.18
N ASN A 76 9.19 7.85 6.68
CA ASN A 76 9.19 9.22 7.15
C ASN A 76 8.49 9.32 8.51
N GLU A 77 9.23 9.70 9.56
CA GLU A 77 8.68 9.84 10.92
C GLU A 77 8.08 11.24 11.17
N LYS A 78 8.43 12.23 10.34
CA LYS A 78 7.85 13.58 10.38
C LYS A 78 6.58 13.61 9.53
N VAL A 79 5.52 13.01 10.06
CA VAL A 79 4.19 13.00 9.45
C VAL A 79 3.19 13.68 10.38
N GLU A 80 2.13 14.25 9.81
CA GLU A 80 1.09 14.87 10.62
C GLU A 80 0.45 13.84 11.57
N GLY A 81 0.21 14.25 12.81
CA GLY A 81 -0.27 13.35 13.86
C GLY A 81 0.79 12.46 14.51
N ALA A 82 2.03 12.41 13.99
CA ALA A 82 3.14 11.67 14.60
C ALA A 82 3.45 12.13 16.04
N SER A 83 3.42 13.45 16.28
CA SER A 83 3.71 14.02 17.60
C SER A 83 2.66 13.70 18.66
N GLU A 84 1.46 13.34 18.24
CA GLU A 84 0.34 12.98 19.11
C GLU A 84 0.04 11.47 19.10
N ASP A 85 0.85 10.66 18.42
CA ASP A 85 0.58 9.24 18.16
C ASP A 85 -0.80 8.97 17.52
N LYS A 86 -1.26 9.89 16.69
CA LYS A 86 -2.58 9.86 16.04
C LYS A 86 -2.45 10.10 14.55
N ILE A 87 -1.94 9.11 13.82
CA ILE A 87 -1.80 9.18 12.37
C ILE A 87 -3.13 8.76 11.73
N ASN A 88 -3.77 9.69 11.04
CA ASN A 88 -5.03 9.45 10.33
C ASN A 88 -4.79 8.75 8.97
N PHE A 89 -5.89 8.27 8.38
CA PHE A 89 -5.85 7.57 7.10
C PHE A 89 -5.31 8.46 5.97
N ASP A 90 -5.70 9.73 5.91
CA ASP A 90 -5.24 10.67 4.89
C ASP A 90 -3.71 10.84 4.90
N THR A 91 -3.11 10.94 6.08
CA THR A 91 -1.65 11.03 6.22
C THR A 91 -0.98 9.72 5.79
N PHE A 92 -1.53 8.58 6.21
CA PHE A 92 -1.05 7.25 5.82
C PHE A 92 -1.06 7.07 4.30
N LEU A 93 -2.19 7.36 3.66
CA LEU A 93 -2.40 7.23 2.23
C LEU A 93 -1.53 8.21 1.45
N SER A 94 -1.39 9.46 1.93
CA SER A 94 -0.51 10.45 1.29
C SER A 94 0.96 10.01 1.29
N GLN A 95 1.46 9.42 2.39
CA GLN A 95 2.84 8.91 2.42
C GLN A 95 3.01 7.69 1.52
N ALA A 96 2.05 6.76 1.53
CA ALA A 96 2.08 5.59 0.65
C ALA A 96 2.08 5.99 -0.84
N LEU A 97 1.20 6.91 -1.23
CA LEU A 97 1.14 7.46 -2.59
C LEU A 97 2.39 8.24 -2.96
N LEU A 98 2.95 9.04 -2.05
CA LEU A 98 4.18 9.79 -2.31
C LEU A 98 5.34 8.86 -2.65
N VAL A 99 5.43 7.71 -1.98
CA VAL A 99 6.45 6.69 -2.28
C VAL A 99 6.15 5.97 -3.60
N MET A 100 4.89 5.65 -3.88
CA MET A 100 4.50 4.98 -5.13
C MET A 100 4.63 5.86 -6.38
N ILE A 101 4.42 7.17 -6.26
CA ILE A 101 4.52 8.13 -7.38
C ILE A 101 6.00 8.50 -7.67
N GLY A 102 6.94 8.12 -6.80
CA GLY A 102 8.37 8.32 -7.06
C GLY A 102 8.79 9.79 -7.12
N LEU A 103 8.16 10.67 -6.32
CA LEU A 103 8.70 12.02 -6.14
C LEU A 103 10.03 11.91 -5.38
N PRO A 104 11.17 12.26 -6.01
CA PRO A 104 12.46 12.20 -5.33
C PRO A 104 12.40 13.14 -4.13
N LYS A 105 12.61 12.59 -2.94
CA LYS A 105 12.89 13.41 -1.75
C LYS A 105 14.16 14.19 -2.08
N SER A 106 13.99 15.49 -2.33
CA SER A 106 15.10 16.43 -2.49
C SER A 106 15.92 16.41 -1.20
N LYS A 107 17.24 16.40 -1.39
CA LYS A 107 18.31 16.19 -0.41
C LYS A 107 18.16 16.94 0.91
#